data_AF-A0A820F0I0-F1
#
_entry.id   AF-A0A820F0I0-F1
#
_cell.length_a   1.000
_cell.length_b   1.000
_cell.length_c   1.000
_cell.angle_alpha   90.00
_cell.angle_beta   90.00
_cell.angle_gamma   90.00
#
_symmetry.space_group_name_H-M   'P 1'
#
loop_
_entity.id
_entity.type
_entity.pdbx_description
1 polymer ?
#
loop_
_entity_poly.entity_id
_entity_poly.type
_entity_poly.pdbx_seq_one_letter_code
_entity_poly.pdbx_strand_id
1 'polypeptide(L)'
;MPTMPLEEAVKSITKFYPKFLGDAEEAKEKSKKTIVLSIDASAAIYLYTMNRGFYKELNKMLRNEDPDALQPWLAYLKLFITVLEKLPSCSKTVWRGVRDRTGTSNLAVSQRFIWWSVNSCTSDIKAAECFKGDSGALLCINAIYAKDITTYSAMKDEEEIIPIPGTCLRIESLSLENTGGWV
;
A
#
# COMPACT_ATOMS: atom_id res chain seq x y z
N MET A 1 1.17 12.30 19.62
CA MET A 1 0.88 11.00 20.27
C MET A 1 2.08 10.07 20.10
N PRO A 2 2.49 9.36 21.17
CA PRO A 2 3.46 8.27 21.08
C PRO A 2 2.93 7.20 20.11
N THR A 3 3.81 6.64 19.28
CA THR A 3 3.50 5.48 18.44
C THR A 3 3.83 4.21 19.20
N MET A 4 2.99 3.19 19.10
CA MET A 4 3.31 1.84 19.58
C MET A 4 4.65 1.37 18.96
N PRO A 5 5.52 0.66 19.71
CA PRO A 5 6.69 0.01 19.14
C PRO A 5 6.30 -0.98 18.04
N LEU A 6 7.10 -1.08 16.97
CA LEU A 6 6.77 -1.93 15.82
C LEU A 6 6.63 -3.40 16.22
N GLU A 7 7.50 -3.89 17.11
CA GLU A 7 7.52 -5.27 17.58
C GLU A 7 6.21 -5.64 18.30
N GLU A 8 5.67 -4.72 19.10
CA GLU A 8 4.38 -4.93 19.78
C GLU A 8 3.24 -4.89 18.76
N ALA A 9 3.33 -4.04 17.73
CA ALA A 9 2.32 -3.94 16.68
C ALA A 9 2.23 -5.20 15.80
N VAL A 10 3.34 -5.92 15.61
CA VAL A 10 3.36 -7.18 14.83
C VAL A 10 3.20 -8.44 15.68
N LYS A 11 3.27 -8.35 17.01
CA LYS A 11 3.27 -9.49 17.94
C LYS A 11 2.13 -10.49 17.76
N SER A 12 0.93 -10.04 17.41
CA SER A 12 -0.18 -10.95 17.13
C SER A 12 -0.03 -11.65 15.78
N ILE A 13 0.53 -10.96 14.79
CA ILE A 13 0.81 -11.49 13.45
C ILE A 13 1.89 -12.59 13.53
N THR A 14 2.93 -12.39 14.34
CA THR A 14 4.07 -13.32 14.44
C THR A 14 3.70 -14.68 15.01
N LYS A 15 2.56 -14.81 15.71
CA LYS A 15 2.00 -16.11 16.11
C LYS A 15 1.63 -16.99 14.93
N PHE A 16 1.20 -16.38 13.82
CA PHE A 16 0.80 -17.06 12.58
C PHE A 16 1.91 -17.03 11.54
N TYR A 17 2.73 -15.97 11.55
CA TYR A 17 3.82 -15.75 10.61
C TYR A 17 5.12 -15.40 11.36
N PRO A 18 5.80 -16.39 11.97
CA PRO A 18 6.96 -16.14 12.85
C PRO A 18 8.08 -15.33 12.20
N LYS A 19 8.29 -15.50 10.89
CA LYS A 19 9.32 -14.76 10.13
C LYS A 19 9.19 -13.23 10.21
N PHE A 20 7.97 -12.71 10.39
CA PHE A 20 7.74 -11.26 10.38
C PHE A 20 8.31 -10.55 11.62
N LEU A 21 8.72 -11.28 12.66
CA LEU A 21 9.46 -10.69 13.77
C LEU A 21 10.85 -10.25 13.30
N GLY A 22 11.60 -11.14 12.63
CA GLY A 22 12.92 -10.81 12.09
C GLY A 22 12.87 -9.74 11.01
N ASP A 23 11.83 -9.75 10.16
CA ASP A 23 11.63 -8.67 9.19
C ASP A 23 11.35 -7.31 9.87
N ALA A 24 10.61 -7.30 10.99
CA ALA A 24 10.34 -6.08 11.76
C ALA A 24 11.60 -5.54 12.48
N GLU A 25 12.42 -6.43 13.04
CA GLU A 25 13.72 -6.08 13.64
C GLU A 25 14.65 -5.47 12.57
N GLU A 26 14.79 -6.13 11.42
CA GLU A 26 15.58 -5.61 10.29
C GLU A 26 15.04 -4.25 9.82
N ALA A 27 13.71 -4.09 9.72
CA ALA A 27 13.10 -2.83 9.35
C ALA A 27 13.47 -1.69 10.32
N LYS A 28 13.57 -1.96 11.62
CA LYS A 28 14.01 -0.96 12.61
C LYS A 28 15.49 -0.63 12.46
N GLU A 29 16.35 -1.62 12.28
CA GLU A 29 17.79 -1.41 12.08
C GLU A 29 18.10 -0.57 10.84
N LYS A 30 17.36 -0.78 9.75
CA LYS A 30 17.52 -0.04 8.50
C LYS A 30 16.84 1.33 8.52
N SER A 31 15.89 1.52 9.42
CA SER A 31 15.14 2.77 9.52
C SER A 31 15.88 3.84 10.31
N LYS A 32 15.56 5.09 10.00
CA LYS A 32 16.09 6.25 10.72
C LYS A 32 14.93 7.09 11.25
N LYS A 33 15.12 7.64 12.44
CA LYS A 33 14.28 8.73 12.95
C LYS A 33 14.45 9.94 12.03
N THR A 34 13.35 10.59 11.68
CA THR A 34 13.35 11.85 10.94
C THR A 34 12.79 12.97 11.81
N ILE A 35 12.72 14.18 11.26
CA ILE A 35 12.01 15.30 11.90
C ILE A 35 10.51 14.98 12.03
N VAL A 36 9.96 14.19 11.09
CA VAL A 36 8.53 13.89 11.00
C VAL A 36 8.16 12.59 11.74
N LEU A 37 8.96 11.54 11.58
CA LEU A 37 8.65 10.19 12.05
C LEU A 37 9.66 9.67 13.09
N SER A 38 9.14 8.94 14.09
CA SER A 38 9.95 8.12 14.99
C SER A 38 10.58 6.95 14.25
N ILE A 39 11.55 6.27 14.87
CA ILE A 39 12.17 5.08 14.27
C ILE A 39 11.13 3.96 14.03
N ASP A 40 10.23 3.71 14.99
CA ASP A 40 9.15 2.71 14.83
C ASP A 40 8.18 3.09 13.71
N ALA A 41 7.88 4.38 13.55
CA ALA A 41 7.03 4.86 12.49
C ALA A 41 7.68 4.67 11.11
N SER A 42 8.94 5.06 10.96
CA SER A 42 9.72 4.81 9.73
C SER A 42 9.81 3.31 9.43
N ALA A 43 10.05 2.49 10.45
CA ALA A 43 10.18 1.04 10.32
C ALA A 43 8.87 0.36 9.94
N ALA A 44 7.71 0.87 10.37
CA ALA A 44 6.43 0.36 9.91
C ALA A 44 6.26 0.54 8.39
N ILE A 45 6.65 1.70 7.83
CA ILE A 45 6.64 1.88 6.38
C ILE A 45 7.65 0.94 5.72
N TYR A 46 8.88 0.90 6.23
CA TYR A 46 9.93 0.06 5.68
C TYR A 46 9.50 -1.41 5.61
N LEU A 47 8.97 -1.96 6.72
CA LEU A 47 8.47 -3.34 6.80
C LEU A 47 7.39 -3.63 5.76
N TYR A 48 6.42 -2.72 5.60
CA TYR A 48 5.37 -2.87 4.57
C TYR A 48 6.00 -3.05 3.18
N THR A 49 6.95 -2.20 2.84
CA THR A 49 7.55 -2.13 1.50
C THR A 49 8.62 -3.18 1.22
N MET A 50 9.01 -4.00 2.20
CA MET A 50 9.97 -5.09 1.98
C MET A 50 9.39 -6.12 1.01
N ASN A 51 10.17 -6.51 0.00
CA ASN A 51 9.82 -7.60 -0.91
C ASN A 51 10.01 -9.00 -0.28
N ARG A 52 9.39 -9.22 0.89
CA ARG A 52 9.44 -10.48 1.67
C ARG A 52 8.06 -11.06 2.01
N GLY A 53 7.01 -10.40 1.49
CA GLY A 53 5.64 -10.89 1.52
C GLY A 53 4.74 -10.28 2.60
N PHE A 54 5.26 -9.40 3.46
CA PHE A 54 4.45 -8.74 4.49
C PHE A 54 3.26 -7.99 3.88
N TYR A 55 3.49 -7.11 2.89
CA TYR A 55 2.40 -6.41 2.19
C TYR A 55 1.43 -7.34 1.48
N LYS A 56 1.91 -8.50 0.99
CA LYS A 56 1.07 -9.47 0.25
C LYS A 56 0.05 -10.10 1.20
N GLU A 57 0.51 -10.59 2.34
CA GLU A 57 -0.35 -11.18 3.37
C GLU A 57 -1.31 -10.14 3.95
N LEU A 58 -0.81 -8.93 4.25
CA LEU A 58 -1.67 -7.88 4.77
C LEU A 58 -2.79 -7.51 3.80
N ASN A 59 -2.44 -7.24 2.55
CA ASN A 59 -3.42 -6.87 1.54
C ASN A 59 -4.35 -8.04 1.18
N LYS A 60 -3.92 -9.30 1.38
CA LYS A 60 -4.82 -10.46 1.26
C LYS A 60 -5.88 -10.45 2.35
N MET A 61 -5.51 -10.21 3.61
CA MET A 61 -6.49 -10.13 4.70
C MET A 61 -7.47 -8.98 4.50
N LEU A 62 -6.98 -7.81 4.05
CA LEU A 62 -7.83 -6.66 3.77
C LEU A 62 -8.83 -6.88 2.63
N ARG A 63 -8.48 -7.69 1.62
CA ARG A 63 -9.38 -8.01 0.49
C ARG A 63 -10.43 -9.07 0.82
N ASN A 64 -10.13 -9.96 1.77
CA ASN A 64 -11.05 -11.03 2.14
C ASN A 64 -12.21 -10.54 3.02
N GLU A 65 -12.10 -9.34 3.60
CA GLU A 65 -13.12 -8.70 4.46
C GLU A 65 -13.59 -9.61 5.62
N ASP A 66 -12.76 -10.56 6.04
CA ASP A 66 -12.98 -11.44 7.18
C ASP A 66 -12.44 -10.77 8.46
N PRO A 67 -13.30 -10.32 9.40
CA PRO A 67 -12.87 -9.63 10.60
C PRO A 67 -11.98 -10.48 11.50
N ASP A 68 -12.22 -11.80 11.57
CA ASP A 68 -11.49 -12.71 12.44
C ASP A 68 -10.07 -12.92 11.90
N ALA A 69 -9.93 -13.07 10.58
CA ALA A 69 -8.63 -13.17 9.91
C ALA A 69 -7.85 -11.84 9.96
N LEU A 70 -8.55 -10.70 9.99
CA LEU A 70 -7.93 -9.37 10.08
C LEU A 70 -7.52 -9.01 11.52
N GLN A 71 -8.15 -9.60 12.54
CA GLN A 71 -7.92 -9.27 13.95
C GLN A 71 -6.43 -9.19 14.35
N PRO A 72 -5.56 -10.16 13.97
CA PRO A 72 -4.14 -10.11 14.33
C PRO A 72 -3.39 -8.92 13.74
N TRP A 73 -3.89 -8.33 12.64
CA TRP A 73 -3.26 -7.26 11.88
C TRP A 73 -3.67 -5.86 12.34
N LEU A 74 -4.73 -5.73 13.14
CA LEU A 74 -5.32 -4.44 13.51
C LEU A 74 -4.33 -3.50 14.21
N ALA A 75 -3.46 -4.03 15.07
CA ALA A 75 -2.45 -3.22 15.77
C ALA A 75 -1.44 -2.61 14.80
N TYR A 76 -0.92 -3.42 13.88
CA TYR A 76 -0.06 -2.95 12.80
C TYR A 76 -0.80 -1.98 11.87
N LEU A 77 -2.03 -2.29 11.48
CA LEU A 77 -2.84 -1.41 10.62
C LEU A 77 -3.02 -0.02 11.22
N LYS A 78 -3.36 0.02 12.52
CA LYS A 78 -3.52 1.27 13.25
C LYS A 78 -2.22 2.05 13.29
N LEU A 79 -1.09 1.39 13.57
CA LEU A 79 0.23 2.02 13.52
C LEU A 79 0.50 2.59 12.12
N PHE A 80 0.35 1.77 11.08
CA PHE A 80 0.65 2.13 9.69
C PHE A 80 -0.20 3.32 9.21
N ILE A 81 -1.51 3.30 9.41
CA ILE A 81 -2.41 4.42 9.04
C ILE A 81 -2.05 5.68 9.82
N THR A 82 -1.82 5.57 11.14
CA THR A 82 -1.41 6.73 11.98
C THR A 82 -0.10 7.35 11.48
N VAL A 83 0.83 6.53 10.98
CA VAL A 83 2.09 7.00 10.43
C VAL A 83 1.88 7.70 9.09
N LEU A 84 1.07 7.13 8.19
CA LEU A 84 0.72 7.76 6.92
C LEU A 84 0.04 9.12 7.12
N GLU A 85 -0.83 9.25 8.12
CA GLU A 85 -1.51 10.51 8.45
C GLU A 85 -0.54 11.64 8.87
N LYS A 86 0.62 11.30 9.44
CA LYS A 86 1.66 12.28 9.81
C LYS A 86 2.45 12.81 8.62
N LEU A 87 2.45 12.11 7.49
CA LEU A 87 3.13 12.55 6.29
C LEU A 87 2.32 13.66 5.61
N PRO A 88 2.97 14.63 4.94
CA PRO A 88 2.26 15.63 4.16
C PRO A 88 1.42 14.94 3.08
N SER A 89 0.19 15.42 2.91
CA SER A 89 -0.66 14.96 1.81
C SER A 89 -0.22 15.60 0.50
N CYS A 90 -0.24 14.83 -0.58
CA CYS A 90 -0.09 15.35 -1.94
C CYS A 90 -1.33 15.05 -2.78
N SER A 91 -1.64 15.98 -3.68
CA SER A 91 -2.60 15.76 -4.76
C SER A 91 -1.82 15.54 -6.05
N LYS A 92 -1.92 14.35 -6.62
CA LYS A 92 -1.14 13.94 -7.80
C LYS A 92 -1.86 12.85 -8.58
N THR A 93 -1.68 12.84 -9.89
CA THR A 93 -2.01 11.67 -10.71
C THR A 93 -0.97 10.59 -10.45
N VAL A 94 -1.43 9.42 -10.02
CA VAL A 94 -0.60 8.24 -9.75
C VAL A 94 -1.11 7.04 -10.54
N TRP A 95 -0.19 6.13 -10.81
CA TRP A 95 -0.41 4.96 -11.64
C TRP A 95 -0.24 3.69 -10.82
N ARG A 96 -1.08 2.69 -11.11
CA ARG A 96 -0.98 1.37 -10.50
C ARG A 96 -1.20 0.28 -11.53
N GLY A 97 -0.20 -0.58 -11.70
CA GLY A 97 -0.32 -1.80 -12.48
C GLY A 97 -0.99 -2.91 -11.66
N VAL A 98 -1.99 -3.56 -12.23
CA VAL A 98 -2.70 -4.69 -11.63
C VAL A 98 -2.63 -5.88 -12.57
N ARG A 99 -2.00 -6.98 -12.12
CA ARG A 99 -1.85 -8.21 -12.93
C ARG A 99 -3.17 -8.94 -13.14
N ASP A 100 -3.98 -8.99 -12.09
CA ASP A 100 -5.22 -9.76 -12.09
C ASP A 100 -6.43 -8.85 -12.35
N ARG A 101 -7.11 -9.10 -13.46
CA ARG A 101 -8.30 -8.35 -13.90
C ARG A 101 -9.61 -9.01 -13.49
N THR A 102 -9.61 -10.14 -12.78
CA THR A 102 -10.82 -10.89 -12.40
C THR A 102 -11.87 -10.06 -11.67
N GLY A 103 -11.48 -8.99 -10.96
CA GLY A 103 -12.39 -8.05 -10.30
C GLY A 103 -12.85 -6.85 -11.15
N THR A 104 -12.43 -6.74 -12.41
CA THR A 104 -12.66 -5.51 -13.23
C THR A 104 -13.87 -5.60 -14.16
N SER A 105 -14.44 -6.78 -14.36
CA SER A 105 -15.54 -7.01 -15.32
C SER A 105 -16.85 -6.30 -14.97
N ASN A 106 -17.10 -6.02 -13.70
CA ASN A 106 -18.32 -5.39 -13.20
C ASN A 106 -18.15 -3.88 -12.95
N LEU A 107 -17.02 -3.29 -13.36
CA LEU A 107 -16.76 -1.87 -13.16
C LEU A 107 -17.58 -1.04 -14.15
N ALA A 108 -18.26 -0.02 -13.64
CA ALA A 108 -19.03 0.93 -14.44
C ALA A 108 -18.59 2.37 -14.18
N VAL A 109 -18.68 3.23 -15.20
CA VAL A 109 -18.46 4.68 -15.04
C VAL A 109 -19.42 5.23 -13.98
N SER A 110 -18.94 6.19 -13.18
CA SER A 110 -19.61 6.75 -11.99
C SER A 110 -19.78 5.80 -10.80
N GLN A 111 -19.44 4.51 -10.93
CA GLN A 111 -19.44 3.60 -9.78
C GLN A 111 -18.45 4.07 -8.73
N ARG A 112 -18.83 3.91 -7.47
CA ARG A 112 -17.97 4.13 -6.32
C ARG A 112 -17.67 2.83 -5.59
N PHE A 113 -16.46 2.71 -5.08
CA PHE A 113 -16.06 1.61 -4.22
C PHE A 113 -15.04 2.09 -3.18
N ILE A 114 -14.96 1.37 -2.07
CA ILE A 114 -13.94 1.61 -1.05
C ILE A 114 -12.74 0.71 -1.36
N TRP A 115 -11.54 1.29 -1.37
CA TRP A 115 -10.33 0.53 -1.58
C TRP A 115 -9.67 0.19 -0.23
N TRP A 116 -10.07 -0.95 0.34
CA TRP A 116 -9.65 -1.37 1.68
C TRP A 116 -8.17 -1.73 1.79
N SER A 117 -7.60 -2.34 0.75
CA SER A 117 -6.17 -2.70 0.73
C SER A 117 -5.28 -1.45 0.68
N VAL A 118 -4.05 -1.59 1.15
CA VAL A 118 -3.00 -0.60 0.90
C VAL A 118 -2.59 -0.70 -0.58
N ASN A 119 -2.70 0.41 -1.31
CA ASN A 119 -2.42 0.44 -2.74
C ASN A 119 -1.16 1.24 -3.02
N SER A 120 -0.06 0.51 -3.21
CA SER A 120 1.18 1.05 -3.74
C SER A 120 0.97 1.57 -5.16
N CYS A 121 1.23 2.85 -5.38
CA CYS A 121 1.17 3.52 -6.67
C CYS A 121 2.50 4.24 -6.92
N THR A 122 2.71 4.69 -8.14
CA THR A 122 3.90 5.45 -8.54
C THR A 122 3.50 6.61 -9.45
N SER A 123 4.31 7.66 -9.52
CA SER A 123 4.13 8.68 -10.56
C SER A 123 4.76 8.31 -11.91
N ASP A 124 5.57 7.26 -11.97
CA ASP A 124 6.14 6.78 -13.21
C ASP A 124 5.23 5.72 -13.84
N ILE A 125 4.62 6.08 -14.96
CA ILE A 125 3.76 5.16 -15.72
C ILE A 125 4.51 3.90 -16.16
N LYS A 126 5.81 4.00 -16.50
CA LYS A 126 6.61 2.85 -16.96
C LYS A 126 6.82 1.85 -15.84
N ALA A 127 7.09 2.33 -14.63
CA ALA A 127 7.18 1.48 -13.45
C ALA A 127 5.85 0.75 -13.22
N ALA A 128 4.71 1.46 -13.31
CA ALA A 128 3.38 0.84 -13.20
C ALA A 128 3.10 -0.20 -14.31
N GLU A 129 3.52 0.04 -15.55
CA GLU A 129 3.42 -0.92 -16.65
C GLU A 129 4.21 -2.20 -16.39
N CYS A 130 5.41 -2.11 -15.81
CA CYS A 130 6.18 -3.29 -15.40
C CYS A 130 5.43 -4.17 -14.38
N PHE A 131 4.62 -3.55 -13.51
CA PHE A 131 3.79 -4.31 -12.56
C PHE A 131 2.58 -4.97 -13.22
N LYS A 132 1.96 -4.32 -14.23
CA LYS A 132 0.80 -4.82 -14.98
C LYS A 132 1.05 -6.18 -15.62
N GLY A 133 2.23 -6.40 -16.18
CA GLY A 133 2.48 -7.53 -17.09
C GLY A 133 1.67 -7.42 -18.38
N ASP A 134 1.60 -8.49 -19.16
CA ASP A 134 1.04 -8.42 -20.53
C ASP A 134 -0.48 -8.25 -20.52
N SER A 135 -1.19 -9.00 -19.67
CA SER A 135 -2.66 -9.06 -19.64
C SER A 135 -3.33 -8.25 -18.53
N GLY A 136 -2.54 -7.57 -17.69
CA GLY A 136 -3.06 -6.77 -16.58
C GLY A 136 -3.77 -5.49 -17.00
N ALA A 137 -4.23 -4.72 -16.01
CA ALA A 137 -4.79 -3.39 -16.19
C ALA A 137 -3.86 -2.32 -15.59
N LEU A 138 -3.89 -1.12 -16.18
CA LEU A 138 -3.27 0.07 -15.62
C LEU A 138 -4.37 0.97 -15.06
N LEU A 139 -4.20 1.44 -13.83
CA LEU A 139 -5.12 2.36 -13.18
C LEU A 139 -4.47 3.74 -13.10
N CYS A 140 -5.11 4.73 -13.72
CA CYS A 140 -4.81 6.15 -13.57
C CYS A 140 -5.68 6.72 -12.45
N ILE A 141 -5.06 7.25 -11.40
CA ILE A 141 -5.77 7.69 -10.20
C ILE A 141 -5.40 9.14 -9.93
N ASN A 142 -6.40 10.03 -9.99
CA ASN A 142 -6.26 11.40 -9.50
C ASN A 142 -6.43 11.40 -7.97
N ALA A 143 -5.34 11.18 -7.26
CA ALA A 143 -5.36 11.10 -5.80
C ALA A 143 -5.27 12.50 -5.18
N ILE A 144 -6.13 12.80 -4.20
CA ILE A 144 -6.18 14.10 -3.52
C ILE A 144 -5.48 14.04 -2.14
N TYR A 145 -5.51 12.87 -1.49
CA TYR A 145 -4.93 12.60 -0.17
C TYR A 145 -3.94 11.44 -0.21
N ALA A 146 -2.99 11.49 -1.15
CA ALA A 146 -1.93 10.49 -1.22
C ALA A 146 -0.75 10.86 -0.31
N LYS A 147 0.03 9.85 0.07
CA LYS A 147 1.22 9.97 0.90
C LYS A 147 2.43 9.46 0.14
N ASP A 148 3.40 10.33 -0.08
CA ASP A 148 4.71 9.93 -0.61
C ASP A 148 5.50 9.24 0.52
N ILE A 149 5.87 7.98 0.30
CA ILE A 149 6.60 7.18 1.26
C ILE A 149 8.01 6.80 0.78
N THR A 150 8.47 7.35 -0.34
CA THR A 150 9.76 7.02 -0.98
C THR A 150 10.93 7.09 0.00
N THR A 151 10.97 8.14 0.82
CA THR A 151 12.02 8.36 1.82
C THR A 151 12.07 7.26 2.90
N TYR A 152 10.98 6.54 3.12
CA TYR A 152 10.84 5.53 4.17
C TYR A 152 10.75 4.09 3.64
N SER A 153 10.47 3.92 2.34
CA SER A 153 10.37 2.61 1.68
C SER A 153 11.69 1.83 1.67
N ALA A 154 11.63 0.51 1.71
CA ALA A 154 12.73 -0.41 1.44
C ALA A 154 13.07 -0.46 -0.07
N MET A 155 12.14 -0.06 -0.93
CA MET A 155 12.27 0.00 -2.39
C MET A 155 12.38 1.45 -2.86
N LYS A 156 13.58 2.04 -2.77
CA LYS A 156 13.79 3.47 -3.03
C LYS A 156 13.48 3.90 -4.46
N ASP A 157 13.66 3.01 -5.41
CA ASP A 157 13.53 3.31 -6.84
C ASP A 157 12.06 3.24 -7.33
N GLU A 158 11.12 2.81 -6.49
CA GLU A 158 9.70 2.67 -6.88
C GLU A 158 8.92 4.00 -6.79
N GLU A 159 9.50 5.03 -6.15
CA GLU A 159 8.84 6.31 -5.86
C GLU A 159 7.42 6.12 -5.31
N GLU A 160 7.33 5.26 -4.30
CA GLU A 160 6.06 4.72 -3.84
C GLU A 160 5.17 5.78 -3.18
N ILE A 161 3.95 5.88 -3.70
CA ILE A 161 2.91 6.79 -3.24
C ILE A 161 1.67 5.96 -2.86
N ILE A 162 1.16 6.18 -1.65
CA ILE A 162 0.02 5.45 -1.11
C ILE A 162 -1.18 6.39 -0.97
N PRO A 163 -2.27 6.19 -1.75
CA PRO A 163 -3.59 6.66 -1.37
C PRO A 163 -3.98 6.00 -0.04
N ILE A 164 -4.47 6.79 0.91
CA ILE A 164 -4.78 6.30 2.26
C ILE A 164 -5.72 5.07 2.20
N PRO A 165 -5.44 3.98 2.94
CA PRO A 165 -6.32 2.81 2.97
C PRO A 165 -7.75 3.19 3.36
N GLY A 166 -8.75 2.57 2.71
CA GLY A 166 -10.15 2.94 2.91
C GLY A 166 -10.61 4.16 2.11
N THR A 167 -9.78 4.66 1.17
CA THR A 167 -10.19 5.73 0.25
C THR A 167 -11.36 5.27 -0.63
N CYS A 168 -12.38 6.14 -0.76
CA CYS A 168 -13.45 5.96 -1.74
C CYS A 168 -12.98 6.47 -3.11
N LEU A 169 -13.04 5.61 -4.11
CA LEU A 169 -12.78 5.96 -5.50
C LEU A 169 -14.07 6.03 -6.29
N ARG A 170 -14.05 6.86 -7.34
CA ARG A 170 -15.08 6.92 -8.38
C ARG A 170 -14.43 6.65 -9.73
N ILE A 171 -15.09 5.82 -10.53
CA ILE A 171 -14.63 5.53 -11.89
C ILE A 171 -15.07 6.67 -12.80
N GLU A 172 -14.12 7.37 -13.40
CA GLU A 172 -14.39 8.44 -14.36
C GLU A 172 -14.47 7.92 -15.79
N SER A 173 -13.60 6.96 -16.14
CA SER A 173 -13.54 6.37 -17.47
C SER A 173 -13.05 4.93 -17.41
N LEU A 174 -13.36 4.17 -18.46
CA LEU A 174 -12.88 2.80 -18.68
C LEU A 174 -12.44 2.71 -20.14
N SER A 175 -11.18 2.33 -20.37
CA SER A 175 -10.68 1.97 -21.70
C SER A 175 -10.39 0.46 -21.73
N LEU A 176 -10.92 -0.22 -22.75
CA LEU A 176 -10.56 -1.59 -23.06
C LEU A 176 -9.58 -1.55 -24.23
N GLU A 177 -8.29 -1.42 -23.92
CA GLU A 177 -7.28 -1.67 -24.95
C GLU A 177 -7.19 -3.17 -25.22
N ASN A 178 -7.89 -3.62 -26.26
CA ASN A 178 -7.48 -4.81 -26.99
C ASN A 178 -6.30 -4.39 -27.87
N THR A 179 -5.07 -4.58 -27.38
CA THR A 179 -3.81 -4.44 -28.12
C THR A 179 -3.65 -3.15 -28.92
N GLY A 180 -2.95 -2.14 -28.37
CA GLY A 180 -2.40 -1.10 -29.24
C GLY A 180 -2.00 0.25 -28.67
N GLY A 181 -2.12 0.50 -27.36
CA GLY A 181 -1.50 1.64 -26.70
C GLY A 181 -2.37 2.90 -26.55
N TRP A 182 -2.17 3.51 -25.37
CA TRP A 182 -2.34 4.90 -24.91
C TRP A 182 -3.77 5.32 -24.52
N VAL A 183 -4.06 6.07 -23.44
CA VAL A 183 -3.33 7.04 -22.58
C VAL A 183 -3.91 6.94 -21.16
#